data_AF-A0A9E0L2V8-F1
#
_entry.id   AF-A0A9E0L2V8-F1
#
_cell.length_a   1.000
_cell.length_b   1.000
_cell.length_c   1.000
_cell.angle_alpha   90.00
_cell.angle_beta   90.00
_cell.angle_gamma   90.00
#
_symmetry.space_group_name_H-M   'P 1'
#
loop_
_entity.id
_entity.type
_entity.pdbx_description
1 polymer ?
#
loop_
_entity_poly.entity_id
_entity_poly.type
_entity_poly.pdbx_seq_one_letter_code
_entity_poly.pdbx_strand_id
1 'polypeptide(L)'
;MASVKTTTPSGPASGLDRQSPAQAQDELAWDMRGAGHGRLRMRTLVTLRWTIILGELAILLIGGMFLGLKAPYAICFGLIGAAAWINLLTGVASPGQRMIADWEATAQLGFDVAQISVLLFLTGGTANPFILMLIAPVTLAAATLPLTPLLILGGAAVGASMALAFLHLPLPLAEGVAMDLPLSFMIGAASANVAGIAVIAGSVRQAAQESARMALALDVTQTVLSREQRLSALGALAAAAAHELGTPLATIAIVAKEMAREAPTAQVKEDADLLVAQAARCREILR
;
A
#
# COMPACT_ATOMS: atom_id res chain seq x y z
N MET A 1 -37.08 -50.72 38.62
CA MET A 1 -37.21 -49.31 39.08
C MET A 1 -36.26 -48.45 38.26
N ALA A 2 -36.76 -47.82 37.20
CA ALA A 2 -36.01 -46.87 36.38
C ALA A 2 -36.73 -45.52 36.46
N SER A 3 -36.08 -44.52 37.04
CA SER A 3 -36.64 -43.19 37.27
C SER A 3 -36.37 -42.31 36.05
N VAL A 4 -37.44 -41.97 35.33
CA VAL A 4 -37.45 -40.96 34.26
C VAL A 4 -37.30 -39.58 34.89
N LYS A 5 -36.32 -38.79 34.42
CA LYS A 5 -36.12 -37.40 34.81
C LYS A 5 -36.40 -36.52 33.59
N THR A 6 -37.52 -35.82 33.62
CA THR A 6 -37.91 -34.79 32.64
C THR A 6 -37.11 -33.51 32.88
N THR A 7 -36.45 -33.00 31.85
CA THR A 7 -35.98 -31.60 31.79
C THR A 7 -36.47 -30.95 30.50
N THR A 8 -37.08 -29.79 30.68
CA THR A 8 -37.77 -28.86 29.78
C THR A 8 -36.99 -28.44 28.53
N PRO A 9 -37.67 -28.06 27.42
CA PRO A 9 -37.01 -27.57 26.21
C PRO A 9 -36.47 -26.15 26.38
N SER A 10 -35.23 -25.93 25.96
CA SER A 10 -34.61 -24.62 25.78
C SER A 10 -35.32 -23.85 24.66
N GLY A 11 -35.74 -22.62 24.94
CA GLY A 11 -36.38 -21.72 23.98
C GLY A 11 -35.50 -21.36 22.77
N PRO A 12 -36.10 -20.81 21.70
CA PRO A 12 -35.39 -20.50 20.46
C PRO A 12 -34.32 -19.42 20.67
N ALA A 13 -33.16 -19.64 20.04
CA ALA A 13 -32.02 -18.74 20.08
C ALA A 13 -32.41 -17.32 19.64
N SER A 14 -32.14 -16.37 20.54
CA SER A 14 -32.27 -14.93 20.35
C SER A 14 -31.31 -14.45 19.28
N GLY A 15 -31.86 -13.97 18.17
CA GLY A 15 -31.39 -12.79 17.45
C GLY A 15 -30.08 -12.91 16.68
N LEU A 16 -30.19 -12.88 15.35
CA LEU A 16 -29.20 -12.26 14.47
C LEU A 16 -28.98 -10.82 14.94
N ASP A 17 -27.98 -10.64 15.79
CA ASP A 17 -27.67 -9.37 16.41
C ASP A 17 -27.28 -8.37 15.32
N ARG A 18 -27.97 -7.23 15.32
CA ARG A 18 -27.67 -6.10 14.42
C ARG A 18 -26.28 -5.62 14.79
N GLN A 19 -25.30 -5.80 13.90
CA GLN A 19 -24.02 -5.12 14.00
C GLN A 19 -24.28 -3.64 14.28
N SER A 20 -23.91 -3.19 15.48
CA SER A 20 -24.18 -1.82 15.90
C SER A 20 -23.35 -0.89 15.01
N PRO A 21 -23.89 0.25 14.51
CA PRO A 21 -23.17 1.14 13.59
C PRO A 21 -21.78 1.56 14.11
N ALA A 22 -21.62 1.63 15.43
CA ALA A 22 -20.35 1.91 16.10
C ALA A 22 -19.31 0.78 15.94
N GLN A 23 -19.71 -0.49 15.96
CA GLN A 23 -18.81 -1.64 15.77
C GLN A 23 -18.37 -1.77 14.31
N ALA A 24 -19.28 -1.52 13.36
CA ALA A 24 -18.94 -1.46 11.93
C ALA A 24 -18.02 -0.28 11.61
N GLN A 25 -18.21 0.88 12.28
CA GLN A 25 -17.31 2.03 12.17
C GLN A 25 -15.93 1.75 12.78
N ASP A 26 -15.87 1.04 13.91
CA ASP A 26 -14.59 0.64 14.51
C ASP A 26 -13.86 -0.39 13.66
N GLU A 27 -14.53 -1.41 13.11
CA GLU A 27 -13.93 -2.36 12.16
C GLU A 27 -13.44 -1.68 10.88
N LEU A 28 -14.24 -0.77 10.30
CA LEU A 28 -13.81 0.07 9.17
C LEU A 28 -12.62 0.97 9.56
N ALA A 29 -12.57 1.51 10.77
CA ALA A 29 -11.45 2.31 11.25
C ALA A 29 -10.18 1.47 11.50
N TRP A 30 -10.32 0.20 11.90
CA TRP A 30 -9.22 -0.76 12.01
C TRP A 30 -8.68 -1.16 10.63
N ASP A 31 -9.55 -1.45 9.67
CA ASP A 31 -9.16 -1.72 8.28
C ASP A 31 -8.54 -0.49 7.59
N MET A 32 -9.07 0.71 7.86
CA MET A 32 -8.52 1.97 7.33
C MET A 32 -7.14 2.32 7.90
N ARG A 33 -6.79 1.88 9.12
CA ARG A 33 -5.42 2.02 9.67
C ARG A 33 -4.43 1.05 9.04
N GLY A 34 -4.90 -0.11 8.57
CA GLY A 34 -4.08 -1.14 7.92
C GLY A 34 -3.91 -0.97 6.41
N ALA A 35 -4.91 -0.41 5.72
CA ALA A 35 -4.99 -0.39 4.25
C ALA A 35 -4.06 0.63 3.54
N GLY A 36 -3.42 1.55 4.28
CA GLY A 36 -2.73 2.70 3.68
C GLY A 36 -1.20 2.63 3.60
N HIS A 37 -0.55 1.59 4.13
CA HIS A 37 0.91 1.52 4.10
C HIS A 37 1.35 0.69 2.90
N GLY A 38 1.94 1.37 1.90
CA GLY A 38 2.54 0.71 0.75
C GLY A 38 3.71 -0.17 1.19
N ARG A 39 3.42 -1.43 1.55
CA ARG A 39 4.47 -2.38 1.92
C ARG A 39 5.47 -2.44 0.78
N LEU A 40 6.74 -2.30 1.15
CA LEU A 40 7.81 -2.27 0.18
C LEU A 40 7.84 -3.59 -0.58
N ARG A 41 7.69 -3.50 -1.90
CA ARG A 41 7.85 -4.65 -2.78
C ARG A 41 9.31 -5.06 -2.77
N MET A 42 9.55 -6.35 -2.62
CA MET A 42 10.90 -6.93 -2.60
C MET A 42 11.77 -6.46 -3.76
N ARG A 43 11.20 -6.52 -4.97
CA ARG A 43 11.89 -6.12 -6.19
C ARG A 43 12.31 -4.65 -6.16
N THR A 44 11.47 -3.77 -5.64
CA THR A 44 11.78 -2.33 -5.55
C THR A 44 12.94 -2.08 -4.60
N LEU A 45 12.95 -2.75 -3.43
CA LEU A 45 14.07 -2.65 -2.48
C LEU A 45 15.38 -3.14 -3.10
N VAL A 46 15.36 -4.33 -3.71
CA VAL A 46 16.56 -4.94 -4.31
C VAL A 46 17.10 -4.08 -5.45
N THR A 47 16.22 -3.55 -6.33
CA THR A 47 16.63 -2.64 -7.41
C THR A 47 17.25 -1.36 -6.86
N LEU A 48 16.67 -0.74 -5.83
CA LEU A 48 17.21 0.48 -5.25
C LEU A 48 18.59 0.23 -4.61
N ARG A 49 18.76 -0.88 -3.89
CA ARG A 49 20.06 -1.24 -3.30
C ARG A 49 21.12 -1.51 -4.36
N TRP A 50 20.76 -2.13 -5.50
CA TRP A 50 21.68 -2.26 -6.62
C TRP A 50 22.13 -0.90 -7.18
N THR A 51 21.22 0.08 -7.28
CA THR A 51 21.61 1.43 -7.72
C THR A 51 22.57 2.12 -6.74
N ILE A 52 22.37 1.94 -5.43
CA ILE A 52 23.27 2.47 -4.39
C ILE A 52 24.64 1.80 -4.49
N ILE A 53 24.69 0.46 -4.51
CA ILE A 53 25.92 -0.33 -4.63
C ILE A 53 26.72 0.06 -5.87
N LEU A 54 26.05 0.19 -7.03
CA LEU A 54 26.70 0.62 -8.26
C LEU A 54 27.23 2.05 -8.16
N GLY A 55 26.50 2.95 -7.51
CA GLY A 55 26.93 4.32 -7.24
C GLY A 55 28.18 4.37 -6.36
N GLU A 56 28.18 3.68 -5.21
CA GLU A 56 29.31 3.60 -4.29
C GLU A 56 30.56 3.02 -4.97
N LEU A 57 30.37 1.93 -5.75
CA LEU A 57 31.43 1.30 -6.51
C LEU A 57 32.04 2.28 -7.53
N ALA A 58 31.20 2.98 -8.30
CA ALA A 58 31.65 3.96 -9.29
C ALA A 58 32.42 5.11 -8.64
N ILE A 59 31.91 5.65 -7.52
CA ILE A 59 32.55 6.73 -6.77
C ILE A 59 33.94 6.32 -6.28
N LEU A 60 34.08 5.15 -5.68
CA LEU A 60 35.37 4.68 -5.18
C LEU A 60 36.37 4.40 -6.31
N LEU A 61 35.91 3.81 -7.41
CA LEU A 61 36.76 3.58 -8.59
C LEU A 61 37.22 4.90 -9.21
N ILE A 62 36.33 5.87 -9.36
CA ILE A 62 36.67 7.19 -9.88
C ILE A 62 37.65 7.91 -8.93
N GLY A 63 37.35 7.91 -7.63
CA GLY A 63 38.20 8.52 -6.60
C GLY A 63 39.62 7.92 -6.58
N GLY A 64 39.74 6.59 -6.72
CA GLY A 64 41.05 5.93 -6.73
C GLY A 64 41.81 6.07 -8.03
N MET A 65 41.17 5.81 -9.17
CA MET A 65 41.86 5.75 -10.46
C MET A 65 42.07 7.11 -11.12
N PHE A 66 41.15 8.06 -10.93
CA PHE A 66 41.20 9.35 -11.61
C PHE A 66 41.64 10.49 -10.69
N LEU A 67 41.23 10.47 -9.42
CA LEU A 67 41.56 11.53 -8.45
C LEU A 67 42.78 11.20 -7.58
N GLY A 68 43.27 9.96 -7.61
CA GLY A 68 44.45 9.53 -6.84
C GLY A 68 44.27 9.61 -5.33
N LEU A 69 43.02 9.49 -4.83
CA LEU A 69 42.73 9.57 -3.40
C LEU A 69 43.32 8.36 -2.66
N LYS A 70 43.91 8.58 -1.49
CA LYS A 70 44.43 7.50 -0.65
C LYS A 70 43.38 7.05 0.38
N ALA A 71 42.54 6.09 -0.02
CA ALA A 71 41.55 5.47 0.85
C ALA A 71 41.90 3.99 1.12
N PRO A 72 41.39 3.37 2.21
CA PRO A 72 41.54 1.94 2.46
C PRO A 72 40.63 1.10 1.52
N TYR A 73 40.93 1.12 0.22
CA TYR A 73 40.10 0.55 -0.84
C TYR A 73 39.74 -0.92 -0.64
N ALA A 74 40.66 -1.74 -0.12
CA ALA A 74 40.40 -3.15 0.15
C ALA A 74 39.22 -3.35 1.12
N ILE A 75 39.16 -2.53 2.19
CA ILE A 75 38.08 -2.60 3.19
C ILE A 75 36.79 -2.05 2.57
N CYS A 76 36.87 -0.93 1.84
CA CYS A 76 35.70 -0.34 1.21
C CYS A 76 35.04 -1.28 0.18
N PHE A 77 35.82 -1.89 -0.72
CA PHE A 77 35.29 -2.88 -1.67
C PHE A 77 34.79 -4.15 -0.96
N GLY A 78 35.40 -4.55 0.15
CA GLY A 78 34.88 -5.64 0.99
C GLY A 78 33.50 -5.35 1.55
N LEU A 79 33.26 -4.12 2.04
CA LEU A 79 31.95 -3.69 2.55
C LEU A 79 30.89 -3.63 1.44
N ILE A 80 31.23 -3.06 0.28
CA ILE A 80 30.34 -3.01 -0.89
C ILE A 80 30.04 -4.43 -1.37
N GLY A 81 31.04 -5.32 -1.41
CA GLY A 81 30.89 -6.72 -1.76
C GLY A 81 29.95 -7.46 -0.79
N ALA A 82 30.07 -7.22 0.51
CA ALA A 82 29.16 -7.78 1.52
C ALA A 82 27.72 -7.28 1.33
N ALA A 83 27.53 -5.98 1.07
CA ALA A 83 26.21 -5.41 0.76
C ALA A 83 25.61 -6.02 -0.51
N ALA A 84 26.42 -6.17 -1.57
CA ALA A 84 26.01 -6.81 -2.82
C ALA A 84 25.65 -8.28 -2.61
N TRP A 85 26.41 -9.01 -1.79
CA TRP A 85 26.15 -10.41 -1.48
C TRP A 85 24.83 -10.58 -0.72
N ILE A 86 24.60 -9.77 0.31
CA ILE A 86 23.33 -9.75 1.05
C ILE A 86 22.19 -9.41 0.10
N ASN A 87 22.33 -8.37 -0.72
CA ASN A 87 21.29 -7.96 -1.66
C ASN A 87 20.98 -9.05 -2.70
N LEU A 88 22.01 -9.76 -3.18
CA LEU A 88 21.87 -10.90 -4.10
C LEU A 88 21.13 -12.07 -3.44
N LEU A 89 21.55 -12.51 -2.26
CA LEU A 89 20.88 -13.59 -1.51
C LEU A 89 19.41 -13.25 -1.27
N THR A 90 19.16 -12.00 -0.90
CA THR A 90 17.83 -11.48 -0.60
C THR A 90 16.95 -11.46 -1.86
N GLY A 91 17.52 -11.09 -3.02
CA GLY A 91 16.85 -11.16 -4.32
C GLY A 91 16.57 -12.60 -4.80
N VAL A 92 17.50 -13.52 -4.62
CA VAL A 92 17.34 -14.93 -5.04
C VAL A 92 16.38 -15.69 -4.12
N ALA A 93 16.45 -15.45 -2.80
CA ALA A 93 15.61 -16.12 -1.81
C ALA A 93 14.14 -15.69 -1.85
N SER A 94 13.82 -14.57 -2.52
CA SER A 94 12.46 -14.04 -2.62
C SER A 94 11.96 -13.95 -4.06
N PRO A 95 11.71 -15.09 -4.74
CA PRO A 95 11.11 -15.08 -6.07
C PRO A 95 9.66 -14.59 -6.01
N GLY A 96 9.36 -13.49 -6.72
CA GLY A 96 7.99 -12.99 -6.95
C GLY A 96 7.65 -11.63 -6.33
N GLN A 97 6.35 -11.30 -6.28
CA GLN A 97 5.82 -10.04 -5.72
C GLN A 97 5.61 -10.10 -4.19
N ARG A 98 6.48 -10.82 -3.46
CA ARG A 98 6.38 -10.92 -2.00
C ARG A 98 6.48 -9.52 -1.38
N MET A 99 5.51 -9.18 -0.53
CA MET A 99 5.59 -8.01 0.33
C MET A 99 6.54 -8.31 1.49
N ILE A 100 7.52 -7.43 1.69
CA ILE A 100 8.47 -7.57 2.79
C ILE A 100 7.75 -7.27 4.11
N ALA A 101 8.06 -8.04 5.15
CA ALA A 101 7.59 -7.74 6.50
C ALA A 101 8.34 -6.50 7.04
N ASP A 102 7.66 -5.65 7.80
CA ASP A 102 8.23 -4.38 8.28
C ASP A 102 9.57 -4.58 9.01
N TRP A 103 9.71 -5.65 9.79
CA TRP A 103 10.96 -5.97 10.49
C TRP A 103 12.11 -6.36 9.54
N GLU A 104 11.82 -7.13 8.47
CA GLU A 104 12.80 -7.52 7.45
C GLU A 104 13.32 -6.28 6.73
N ALA A 105 12.42 -5.38 6.33
CA ALA A 105 12.77 -4.11 5.71
C ALA A 105 13.56 -3.21 6.66
N THR A 106 13.17 -3.15 7.94
CA THR A 106 13.89 -2.38 8.96
C THR A 106 15.31 -2.88 9.15
N ALA A 107 15.50 -4.21 9.23
CA ALA A 107 16.82 -4.81 9.38
C ALA A 107 17.71 -4.54 8.16
N GLN A 108 17.16 -4.64 6.95
CA GLN A 108 17.90 -4.38 5.72
C GLN A 108 18.30 -2.91 5.57
N LEU A 109 17.38 -1.98 5.83
CA LEU A 109 17.70 -0.54 5.80
C LEU A 109 18.63 -0.14 6.95
N GLY A 110 18.53 -0.79 8.11
CA GLY A 110 19.46 -0.59 9.22
C GLY A 110 20.88 -1.06 8.86
N PHE A 111 20.99 -2.17 8.15
CA PHE A 111 22.25 -2.62 7.59
C PHE A 111 22.82 -1.60 6.58
N ASP A 112 21.99 -1.04 5.70
CA ASP A 112 22.41 -0.01 4.75
C ASP A 112 22.93 1.25 5.47
N VAL A 113 22.21 1.73 6.49
CA VAL A 113 22.68 2.84 7.34
C VAL A 113 24.04 2.52 7.96
N ALA A 114 24.20 1.33 8.53
CA ALA A 114 25.46 0.92 9.16
C ALA A 114 26.60 0.82 8.13
N GLN A 115 26.36 0.19 6.98
CA GLN A 115 27.37 0.02 5.93
C GLN A 115 27.81 1.37 5.34
N ILE A 116 26.88 2.26 5.01
CA ILE A 116 27.19 3.62 4.56
C ILE A 116 27.96 4.36 5.65
N SER A 117 27.55 4.24 6.93
CA SER A 117 28.26 4.89 8.04
C SER A 117 29.71 4.40 8.17
N VAL A 118 29.97 3.10 8.00
CA VAL A 118 31.34 2.57 8.02
C VAL A 118 32.14 3.05 6.82
N LEU A 119 31.55 3.10 5.62
CA LEU A 119 32.23 3.67 4.45
C LEU A 119 32.59 5.14 4.67
N LEU A 120 31.68 5.93 5.20
CA LEU A 120 31.91 7.33 5.52
C LEU A 120 32.97 7.50 6.61
N PHE A 121 32.95 6.67 7.65
CA PHE A 121 34.00 6.63 8.66
C PHE A 121 35.39 6.45 8.04
N LEU A 122 35.54 5.51 7.10
CA LEU A 122 36.80 5.23 6.41
C LEU A 122 37.22 6.33 5.43
N THR A 123 36.31 7.22 5.05
CA THR A 123 36.49 8.18 3.96
C THR A 123 36.26 9.64 4.38
N GLY A 124 36.50 9.97 5.66
CA GLY A 124 36.52 11.36 6.14
C GLY A 124 35.29 11.82 6.93
N GLY A 125 34.39 10.91 7.31
CA GLY A 125 33.25 11.20 8.17
C GLY A 125 32.27 12.19 7.53
N THR A 126 31.86 13.22 8.28
CA THR A 126 30.93 14.25 7.80
C THR A 126 31.54 15.23 6.81
N ALA A 127 32.87 15.29 6.67
CA ALA A 127 33.51 16.05 5.59
C ALA A 127 33.31 15.39 4.22
N ASN A 128 32.98 14.10 4.19
CA ASN A 128 32.74 13.41 2.95
C ASN A 128 31.44 13.94 2.30
N PRO A 129 31.47 14.41 1.04
CA PRO A 129 30.28 14.94 0.36
C PRO A 129 29.16 13.90 0.19
N PHE A 130 29.49 12.61 0.26
CA PHE A 130 28.53 11.50 0.20
C PHE A 130 27.85 11.20 1.54
N ILE A 131 28.06 12.02 2.59
CA ILE A 131 27.31 11.95 3.85
C ILE A 131 25.79 11.97 3.62
N LEU A 132 25.35 12.65 2.56
CA LEU A 132 23.95 12.71 2.11
C LEU A 132 23.37 11.35 1.73
N MET A 133 24.20 10.33 1.44
CA MET A 133 23.73 8.97 1.17
C MET A 133 23.02 8.34 2.36
N LEU A 134 23.28 8.79 3.61
CA LEU A 134 22.52 8.36 4.79
C LEU A 134 21.04 8.77 4.73
N ILE A 135 20.68 9.76 3.91
CA ILE A 135 19.30 10.19 3.73
C ILE A 135 18.50 9.13 2.95
N ALA A 136 19.12 8.43 2.00
CA ALA A 136 18.44 7.48 1.12
C ALA A 136 17.70 6.34 1.86
N PRO A 137 18.35 5.56 2.77
CA PRO A 137 17.65 4.49 3.48
C PRO A 137 16.54 5.01 4.40
N VAL A 138 16.72 6.18 5.02
CA VAL A 138 15.68 6.82 5.85
C VAL A 138 14.52 7.32 5.00
N THR A 139 14.79 7.81 3.80
CA THR A 139 13.76 8.25 2.84
C THR A 139 12.91 7.08 2.36
N LEU A 140 13.54 5.94 2.08
CA LEU A 140 12.83 4.72 1.71
C LEU A 140 11.98 4.18 2.88
N ALA A 141 12.51 4.23 4.10
CA ALA A 141 11.74 3.93 5.30
C ALA A 141 10.54 4.89 5.45
N ALA A 142 10.72 6.18 5.19
CA ALA A 142 9.66 7.18 5.32
C ALA A 142 8.51 6.96 4.33
N ALA A 143 8.83 6.47 3.13
CA ALA A 143 7.84 6.17 2.10
C ALA A 143 7.04 4.88 2.36
N THR A 144 7.61 3.90 3.09
CA THR A 144 7.09 2.53 3.07
C THR A 144 6.86 1.89 4.44
N LEU A 145 7.48 2.40 5.51
CA LEU A 145 7.40 1.82 6.86
C LEU A 145 6.49 2.63 7.79
N PRO A 146 5.94 1.99 8.84
CA PRO A 146 5.20 2.69 9.88
C PRO A 146 6.12 3.66 10.67
N LEU A 147 5.50 4.49 11.52
CA LEU A 147 6.23 5.53 12.28
C LEU A 147 7.37 4.97 13.12
N THR A 148 7.13 3.87 13.84
CA THR A 148 8.10 3.36 14.81
C THR A 148 9.40 2.91 14.17
N PRO A 149 9.42 2.03 13.15
CA PRO A 149 10.66 1.71 12.44
C PRO A 149 11.33 2.90 11.75
N LEU A 150 10.54 3.83 11.21
CA LEU A 150 11.10 5.07 10.66
C LEU A 150 11.87 5.86 11.71
N LEU A 151 11.30 6.05 12.90
CA LEU A 151 11.97 6.78 13.98
C LEU A 151 13.24 6.05 14.45
N ILE A 152 13.23 4.72 14.48
CA ILE A 152 14.42 3.91 14.79
C ILE A 152 15.52 4.14 13.75
N LEU A 153 15.19 4.00 12.46
CA LEU A 153 16.16 4.18 11.37
C LEU A 153 16.65 5.62 11.25
N GLY A 154 15.74 6.59 11.38
CA GLY A 154 16.07 8.01 11.40
C GLY A 154 16.97 8.36 12.58
N GLY A 155 16.65 7.87 13.77
CA GLY A 155 17.49 8.02 14.96
C GLY A 155 18.87 7.39 14.79
N ALA A 156 18.96 6.19 14.18
CA ALA A 156 20.23 5.53 13.87
C ALA A 156 21.07 6.35 12.89
N ALA A 157 20.47 6.89 11.81
CA ALA A 157 21.16 7.72 10.84
C ALA A 157 21.62 9.06 11.42
N VAL A 158 20.79 9.70 12.27
CA VAL A 158 21.15 10.92 13.00
C VAL A 158 22.30 10.64 13.98
N GLY A 159 22.22 9.55 14.74
CA GLY A 159 23.27 9.12 15.65
C GLY A 159 24.58 8.83 14.92
N ALA A 160 24.52 8.13 13.79
CA ALA A 160 25.68 7.89 12.93
C ALA A 160 26.27 9.20 12.39
N SER A 161 25.43 10.11 11.88
CA SER A 161 25.88 11.41 11.39
C SER A 161 26.58 12.23 12.47
N MET A 162 26.09 12.20 13.70
CA MET A 162 26.72 12.90 14.82
C MET A 162 28.02 12.21 15.23
N ALA A 163 28.04 10.87 15.31
CA ALA A 163 29.24 10.11 15.62
C ALA A 163 30.35 10.37 14.60
N LEU A 164 30.01 10.41 13.31
CA LEU A 164 30.95 10.68 12.21
C LEU A 164 31.56 12.09 12.23
N ALA A 165 31.00 13.04 13.00
CA ALA A 165 31.60 14.36 13.18
C ALA A 165 32.82 14.32 14.13
N PHE A 166 32.89 13.32 15.01
CA PHE A 166 33.94 13.16 16.02
C PHE A 166 34.82 11.93 15.77
N LEU A 167 34.24 10.89 15.16
CA LEU A 167 34.87 9.60 14.92
C LEU A 167 34.94 9.37 13.41
N HIS A 168 36.12 9.57 12.83
CA HIS A 168 36.36 9.29 11.42
C HIS A 168 37.86 9.13 11.16
N LEU A 169 38.20 8.43 10.08
CA LEU A 169 39.55 8.47 9.51
C LEU A 169 39.78 9.83 8.82
N PRO A 170 41.03 10.23 8.56
CA PRO A 170 41.31 11.44 7.81
C PRO A 170 40.66 11.36 6.42
N LEU A 171 40.25 12.51 5.90
CA LEU A 171 39.71 12.60 4.55
C LEU A 171 40.76 12.04 3.56
N PRO A 172 40.39 11.12 2.65
CA PRO A 172 41.28 10.67 1.60
C PRO A 172 41.62 11.84 0.69
N LEU A 173 42.90 12.22 0.64
CA LEU A 173 43.41 13.26 -0.25
C LEU A 173 44.48 12.69 -1.17
N ALA A 174 44.74 13.42 -2.26
CA ALA A 174 45.87 13.19 -3.13
C ALA A 174 47.20 13.45 -2.38
N GLU A 175 48.28 12.83 -2.86
CA GLU A 175 49.60 12.99 -2.25
C GLU A 175 50.03 14.46 -2.11
N GLY A 176 50.56 14.79 -0.94
CA GLY A 176 51.08 16.14 -0.66
C GLY A 176 50.02 17.17 -0.28
N VAL A 177 48.73 16.82 -0.28
CA VAL A 177 47.66 17.72 0.16
C VAL A 177 47.18 17.32 1.56
N ALA A 178 47.45 18.17 2.54
CA ALA A 178 46.88 18.06 3.88
C ALA A 178 45.74 19.07 3.99
N MET A 179 44.54 18.58 4.28
CA MET A 179 43.37 19.41 4.54
C MET A 179 42.86 19.07 5.94
N ASP A 180 43.09 19.99 6.87
CA ASP A 180 42.58 19.87 8.23
C ASP A 180 41.31 20.72 8.34
N LEU A 181 40.20 20.07 8.67
CA LEU A 181 38.90 20.71 8.79
C LEU A 181 38.62 21.00 10.26
N PRO A 182 38.25 22.24 10.62
CA PRO A 182 37.92 22.56 11.99
C PRO A 182 36.67 21.78 12.43
N LEU A 183 36.63 21.39 13.71
CA LEU A 183 35.49 20.65 14.29
C LEU A 183 34.15 21.38 14.08
N SER A 184 34.16 22.72 14.06
CA SER A 184 32.96 23.52 13.78
C SER A 184 32.36 23.23 12.40
N PHE A 185 33.19 22.97 11.38
CA PHE A 185 32.74 22.55 10.06
C PHE A 185 32.12 21.15 10.12
N MET A 186 32.76 20.21 10.83
CA MET A 186 32.28 18.83 10.95
C MET A 186 30.91 18.76 11.64
N ILE A 187 30.75 19.51 12.74
CA ILE A 187 29.46 19.65 13.44
C ILE A 187 28.43 20.33 12.53
N GLY A 188 28.84 21.37 11.78
CA GLY A 188 27.98 22.03 10.80
C GLY A 188 27.47 21.08 9.71
N ALA A 189 28.35 20.26 9.14
CA ALA A 189 28.03 19.25 8.14
C ALA A 189 27.11 18.15 8.71
N ALA A 190 27.39 17.69 9.94
CA ALA A 190 26.50 16.75 10.65
C ALA A 190 25.11 17.35 10.85
N SER A 191 25.04 18.60 11.31
CA SER A 191 23.79 19.33 11.55
C SER A 191 23.00 19.52 10.26
N ALA A 192 23.68 19.86 9.16
CA ALA A 192 23.08 19.99 7.83
C ALA A 192 22.52 18.65 7.33
N ASN A 193 23.25 17.55 7.53
CA ASN A 193 22.78 16.22 7.17
C ASN A 193 21.57 15.80 8.01
N VAL A 194 21.59 16.05 9.33
CA VAL A 194 20.45 15.79 10.23
C VAL A 194 19.21 16.58 9.80
N ALA A 195 19.37 17.86 9.47
CA ALA A 195 18.29 18.68 8.93
C ALA A 195 17.77 18.13 7.59
N GLY A 196 18.67 17.69 6.70
CA GLY A 196 18.34 17.04 5.43
C GLY A 196 17.53 15.76 5.63
N ILE A 197 17.96 14.88 6.55
CA ILE A 197 17.22 13.67 6.92
C ILE A 197 15.81 14.05 7.40
N ALA A 198 15.69 14.99 8.34
CA ALA A 198 14.41 15.37 8.92
C ALA A 198 13.44 15.96 7.88
N VAL A 199 13.93 16.88 7.05
CA VAL A 199 13.11 17.53 6.01
C VAL A 199 12.70 16.52 4.94
N ILE A 200 13.64 15.79 4.36
CA ILE A 200 13.35 14.87 3.24
C ILE A 200 12.47 13.71 3.71
N ALA A 201 12.80 13.08 4.85
CA ALA A 201 11.98 12.00 5.39
C ALA A 201 10.59 12.50 5.78
N GLY A 202 10.48 13.69 6.37
CA GLY A 202 9.20 14.31 6.71
C GLY A 202 8.33 14.58 5.47
N SER A 203 8.90 15.22 4.45
CA SER A 203 8.21 15.53 3.19
C SER A 203 7.80 14.27 2.44
N VAL A 204 8.68 13.26 2.35
CA VAL A 204 8.35 11.99 1.69
C VAL A 204 7.28 11.23 2.45
N ARG A 205 7.32 11.23 3.78
CA ARG A 205 6.26 10.65 4.61
C ARG A 205 4.92 11.33 4.37
N GLN A 206 4.90 12.66 4.33
CA GLN A 206 3.69 13.43 4.05
C GLN A 206 3.12 13.08 2.67
N ALA A 207 3.97 13.07 1.64
CA ALA A 207 3.57 12.72 0.28
C ALA A 207 3.03 11.28 0.18
N ALA A 208 3.65 10.33 0.89
CA ALA A 208 3.20 8.94 0.94
C ALA A 208 1.82 8.82 1.62
N GLN A 209 1.62 9.53 2.73
CA GLN A 209 0.33 9.56 3.43
C GLN A 209 -0.77 10.20 2.60
N GLU A 210 -0.47 11.28 1.88
CA GLU A 210 -1.41 11.93 0.98
C GLU A 210 -1.79 11.02 -0.20
N SER A 211 -0.79 10.37 -0.81
CA SER A 211 -1.01 9.40 -1.89
C SER A 211 -1.89 8.23 -1.43
N ALA A 212 -1.65 7.70 -0.23
CA ALA A 212 -2.48 6.63 0.34
C ALA A 212 -3.93 7.07 0.59
N ARG A 213 -4.14 8.31 1.06
CA ARG A 213 -5.49 8.88 1.24
C ARG A 213 -6.21 9.06 -0.09
N MET A 214 -5.51 9.57 -1.10
CA MET A 214 -6.08 9.72 -2.46
C MET A 214 -6.45 8.37 -3.07
N ALA A 215 -5.59 7.35 -2.92
CA ALA A 215 -5.86 6.01 -3.42
C ALA A 215 -7.11 5.41 -2.75
N LEU A 216 -7.26 5.56 -1.44
CA LEU A 216 -8.45 5.12 -0.71
C LEU A 216 -9.71 5.85 -1.17
N ALA A 217 -9.66 7.17 -1.33
CA ALA A 217 -10.79 7.95 -1.81
C ALA A 217 -11.21 7.53 -3.23
N LEU A 218 -10.24 7.27 -4.10
CA LEU A 218 -10.51 6.79 -5.46
C LEU A 218 -11.17 5.41 -5.44
N ASP A 219 -10.68 4.48 -4.61
CA ASP A 219 -11.28 3.14 -4.48
C ASP A 219 -12.74 3.19 -4.00
N VAL A 220 -13.01 4.03 -2.99
CA VAL A 220 -14.38 4.25 -2.49
C VAL A 220 -15.29 4.84 -3.58
N THR A 221 -14.82 5.87 -4.29
CA THR A 221 -15.62 6.50 -5.37
C THR A 221 -15.89 5.55 -6.53
N GLN A 222 -14.90 4.74 -6.94
CA GLN A 222 -15.07 3.71 -7.98
C GLN A 222 -16.07 2.65 -7.54
N THR A 223 -16.02 2.23 -6.28
CA THR A 223 -16.97 1.27 -5.72
C THR A 223 -18.40 1.81 -5.75
N VAL A 224 -18.62 3.06 -5.31
CA VAL A 224 -19.94 3.71 -5.35
C VAL A 224 -20.44 3.89 -6.78
N LEU A 225 -19.61 4.42 -7.69
CA LEU A 225 -19.98 4.65 -9.07
C LEU A 225 -20.34 3.35 -9.81
N SER A 226 -19.56 2.29 -9.58
CA SER A 226 -19.84 0.97 -10.17
C SER A 226 -21.19 0.41 -9.71
N ARG A 227 -21.58 0.67 -8.45
CA ARG A 227 -22.87 0.27 -7.90
C ARG A 227 -24.01 1.08 -8.52
N GLU A 228 -23.87 2.40 -8.64
CA GLU A 228 -24.87 3.25 -9.30
C GLU A 228 -25.09 2.87 -10.77
N GLN A 229 -24.00 2.62 -11.51
CA GLN A 229 -24.09 2.16 -12.91
C GLN A 229 -24.85 0.85 -13.04
N ARG A 230 -24.59 -0.13 -12.15
CA ARG A 230 -25.33 -1.40 -12.12
C ARG A 230 -26.82 -1.18 -11.82
N LEU A 231 -27.16 -0.34 -10.85
CA LEU A 231 -28.55 -0.02 -10.51
C LEU A 231 -29.26 0.71 -11.65
N SER A 232 -28.59 1.67 -12.29
CA SER A 232 -29.13 2.39 -13.45
C SER A 232 -29.35 1.46 -14.64
N ALA A 233 -28.42 0.54 -14.92
CA ALA A 233 -28.57 -0.45 -15.98
C ALA A 233 -29.73 -1.41 -15.71
N LEU A 234 -29.87 -1.89 -14.47
CA LEU A 234 -31.01 -2.71 -14.05
C LEU A 234 -32.33 -1.93 -14.18
N GLY A 235 -32.37 -0.66 -13.79
CA GLY A 235 -33.53 0.21 -13.96
C GLY A 235 -33.92 0.40 -15.42
N ALA A 236 -32.94 0.63 -16.30
CA ALA A 236 -33.16 0.76 -17.74
C ALA A 236 -33.69 -0.54 -18.37
N LEU A 237 -33.13 -1.70 -17.99
CA LEU A 237 -33.61 -3.01 -18.44
C LEU A 237 -35.02 -3.31 -17.92
N ALA A 238 -35.31 -3.01 -16.66
CA ALA A 238 -36.65 -3.18 -16.09
C ALA A 238 -37.68 -2.29 -16.80
N ALA A 239 -37.35 -1.03 -17.07
CA ALA A 239 -38.22 -0.12 -17.82
C ALA A 239 -38.44 -0.59 -19.27
N ALA A 240 -37.39 -1.07 -19.95
CA ALA A 240 -37.49 -1.62 -21.29
C ALA A 240 -38.37 -2.89 -21.31
N ALA A 241 -38.17 -3.82 -20.37
CA ALA A 241 -38.98 -5.03 -20.25
C ALA A 241 -40.46 -4.71 -19.97
N ALA A 242 -40.74 -3.74 -19.07
CA ALA A 242 -42.10 -3.28 -18.81
C ALA A 242 -42.76 -2.69 -20.07
N HIS A 243 -42.02 -1.94 -20.88
CA HIS A 243 -42.51 -1.38 -22.14
C HIS A 243 -42.78 -2.46 -23.19
N GLU A 244 -41.83 -3.37 -23.43
CA GLU A 244 -41.96 -4.41 -24.45
C GLU A 244 -43.02 -5.47 -24.11
N LEU A 245 -43.24 -5.78 -22.82
CA LEU A 245 -44.30 -6.68 -22.37
C LEU A 245 -45.68 -6.01 -22.31
N GLY A 246 -45.73 -4.67 -22.21
CA GLY A 246 -46.98 -3.92 -22.14
C GLY A 246 -47.85 -4.09 -23.39
N THR A 247 -47.23 -4.06 -24.57
CA THR A 247 -47.92 -4.22 -25.86
C THR A 247 -48.57 -5.60 -26.04
N PRO A 248 -47.86 -6.74 -25.93
CA PRO A 248 -48.48 -8.07 -26.07
C PRO A 248 -49.53 -8.34 -24.98
N LEU A 249 -49.36 -7.85 -23.75
CA LEU A 249 -50.39 -7.97 -22.71
C LEU A 249 -51.65 -7.18 -23.05
N ALA A 250 -51.51 -5.98 -23.63
CA ALA A 250 -52.65 -5.22 -24.13
C ALA A 250 -53.35 -5.95 -25.27
N THR A 251 -52.60 -6.53 -26.21
CA THR A 251 -53.16 -7.35 -27.30
C THR A 251 -53.90 -8.58 -26.78
N ILE A 252 -53.30 -9.34 -25.85
CA ILE A 252 -53.95 -10.50 -25.20
C ILE A 252 -55.26 -10.09 -24.52
N ALA A 253 -55.25 -8.97 -23.79
CA ALA A 253 -56.45 -8.48 -23.12
C ALA A 253 -57.57 -8.10 -24.11
N ILE A 254 -57.23 -7.51 -25.26
CA ILE A 254 -58.20 -7.16 -26.31
C ILE A 254 -58.78 -8.43 -26.93
N VAL A 255 -57.92 -9.37 -27.35
CA VAL A 255 -58.35 -10.63 -27.99
C VAL A 255 -59.22 -11.45 -27.04
N ALA A 256 -58.82 -11.59 -25.77
CA ALA A 256 -59.59 -12.30 -24.77
C ALA A 256 -60.96 -11.63 -24.51
N LYS A 257 -61.04 -10.30 -24.57
CA LYS A 257 -62.30 -9.56 -24.41
C LYS A 257 -63.26 -9.79 -25.57
N GLU A 258 -62.76 -9.89 -26.81
CA GLU A 258 -63.58 -10.27 -27.97
C GLU A 258 -64.04 -11.73 -27.87
N MET A 259 -63.17 -12.65 -27.45
CA MET A 259 -63.54 -14.06 -27.20
C MET A 259 -64.67 -14.20 -26.16
N ALA A 260 -64.63 -13.43 -25.07
CA ALA A 260 -65.69 -13.41 -24.06
C ALA A 260 -67.03 -12.89 -24.62
N ARG A 261 -66.98 -12.00 -25.61
CA ARG A 261 -68.14 -11.39 -26.28
C ARG A 261 -68.82 -12.36 -27.24
N GLU A 262 -68.04 -13.17 -27.95
CA GLU A 262 -68.48 -14.14 -28.95
C GLU A 262 -68.57 -15.59 -28.41
N ALA A 263 -68.46 -15.77 -27.09
CA ALA A 263 -68.36 -17.09 -26.47
C ALA A 263 -69.62 -17.97 -26.72
N PRO A 264 -69.47 -19.19 -27.27
CA PRO A 264 -70.60 -20.08 -27.55
C PRO A 264 -71.15 -20.80 -26.31
N THR A 265 -70.40 -20.84 -25.20
CA THR A 265 -70.82 -21.45 -23.93
C THR A 265 -70.38 -20.58 -22.75
N ALA A 266 -71.08 -20.73 -21.61
CA ALA A 266 -70.74 -20.01 -20.38
C ALA A 266 -69.32 -20.31 -19.88
N GLN A 267 -68.84 -21.54 -20.06
CA GLN A 267 -67.49 -21.96 -19.66
C GLN A 267 -66.40 -21.27 -20.47
N VAL A 268 -66.56 -21.17 -21.80
CA VAL A 268 -65.60 -20.45 -22.67
C VAL A 268 -65.57 -18.95 -22.34
N LYS A 269 -66.70 -18.37 -21.94
CA LYS A 269 -66.76 -16.98 -21.48
C LYS A 269 -65.97 -16.77 -20.19
N GLU A 270 -66.14 -17.68 -19.23
CA GLU A 270 -65.44 -17.62 -17.93
C GLU A 270 -63.92 -17.73 -18.10
N ASP A 271 -63.45 -18.64 -18.97
CA ASP A 271 -62.02 -18.76 -19.30
C ASP A 271 -61.47 -17.50 -19.98
N ALA A 272 -62.24 -16.88 -20.88
CA ALA A 272 -61.85 -15.65 -21.57
C ALA A 272 -61.80 -14.44 -20.61
N ASP A 273 -62.77 -14.33 -19.70
CA ASP A 273 -62.76 -13.31 -18.64
C ASP A 273 -61.57 -13.50 -17.68
N LEU A 274 -61.18 -14.74 -17.39
CA LEU A 274 -59.98 -15.05 -16.62
C LEU A 274 -58.69 -14.61 -17.33
N LEU A 275 -58.58 -14.80 -18.65
CA LEU A 275 -57.44 -14.30 -19.43
C LEU A 275 -57.34 -12.77 -19.40
N VAL A 276 -58.47 -12.06 -19.49
CA VAL A 276 -58.50 -10.59 -19.35
C VAL A 276 -57.99 -10.17 -17.96
N ALA A 277 -58.45 -10.85 -16.90
CA ALA A 277 -58.02 -10.59 -15.53
C ALA A 277 -56.52 -10.85 -15.34
N GLN A 278 -55.97 -11.94 -15.88
CA GLN A 278 -54.53 -12.22 -15.78
C GLN A 278 -53.69 -11.23 -16.58
N ALA A 279 -54.10 -10.86 -17.80
CA ALA A 279 -53.38 -9.86 -18.59
C ALA A 279 -53.38 -8.48 -17.91
N ALA A 280 -54.50 -8.11 -17.28
CA ALA A 280 -54.59 -6.89 -16.48
C ALA A 280 -53.68 -6.94 -15.24
N ARG A 281 -53.66 -8.07 -14.53
CA ARG A 281 -52.79 -8.28 -13.36
C ARG A 281 -51.31 -8.23 -13.71
N CYS A 282 -50.89 -8.88 -14.80
CA CYS A 282 -49.51 -8.81 -15.28
C CYS A 282 -49.08 -7.38 -15.60
N ARG A 283 -49.97 -6.58 -16.20
CA ARG A 283 -49.72 -5.17 -16.51
C ARG A 283 -49.66 -4.29 -15.27
N GLU A 284 -50.37 -4.65 -14.20
CA GLU A 284 -50.31 -3.96 -12.91
C GLU A 284 -49.01 -4.28 -12.15
N ILE A 285 -48.50 -5.52 -12.24
CA ILE A 285 -47.21 -5.94 -11.64
C ILE A 285 -46.02 -5.25 -12.31
N LEU A 286 -46.10 -4.95 -13.61
CA LEU A 286 -45.03 -4.30 -14.38
C LEU A 286 -44.97 -2.77 -14.19
N ARG A 287 -45.88 -2.19 -13.40
CA ARG A 287 -46.05 -0.75 -13.22
C ARG A 287 -45.45 -0.26 -11.91
#